data_AF-A0AAW5JSA8-F1
#
_entry.id   AF-A0AAW5JSA8-F1
#
_cell.length_a   1.000
_cell.length_b   1.000
_cell.length_c   1.000
_cell.angle_alpha   90.00
_cell.angle_beta   90.00
_cell.angle_gamma   90.00
#
_symmetry.space_group_name_H-M   'P 1'
#
loop_
_entity.id
_entity.type
_entity.pdbx_description
1 polymer ?
#
loop_
_entity_poly.entity_id
_entity_poly.type
_entity_poly.pdbx_seq_one_letter_code
_entity_poly.pdbx_strand_id
1 'polypeptide(L)'
;MRTKIYQINADRDKNRVRFEGLELLKRYQGSAAVDPSIYDEVFNAELEETEPEDIFRRFNTEGHPLHRGHSLSVSDVVVNDSGAFFCDGVGFKAIDFDESQTHKPDNLMRVVYVEPHKAPYIAEIEHSLQGEQRAVKGLIELIDNEDGTFIIANEEAKLIGMEGNRRIADGAAIIAGPFFVCGDAGETFRGLTDEEVVKYMDRFHEPEDISPEEVEADTGFRIYFM
;
A
#
# COMPACT_ATOMS: atom_id res chain seq x y z
N MET A 1 10.39 -1.65 -6.60
CA MET A 1 9.86 -2.01 -7.93
C MET A 1 8.35 -1.87 -7.87
N ARG A 2 7.76 -1.19 -8.85
CA ARG A 2 6.31 -0.97 -8.88
C ARG A 2 5.62 -2.31 -9.10
N THR A 3 4.75 -2.67 -8.16
CA THR A 3 3.98 -3.90 -8.22
C THR A 3 2.49 -3.58 -8.11
N LYS A 4 1.71 -4.21 -8.99
CA LYS A 4 0.25 -4.19 -8.97
C LYS A 4 -0.30 -5.58 -8.81
N ILE A 5 -1.42 -5.70 -8.12
CA ILE A 5 -2.11 -6.97 -7.92
C ILE A 5 -3.55 -6.80 -8.35
N TYR A 6 -4.01 -7.74 -9.15
CA TYR A 6 -5.33 -7.78 -9.73
C TYR A 6 -6.06 -9.03 -9.27
N GLN A 7 -7.31 -8.87 -8.84
CA GLN A 7 -8.16 -9.98 -8.40
C GLN A 7 -9.50 -9.95 -9.12
N ILE A 8 -10.05 -11.14 -9.41
CA ILE A 8 -11.32 -11.26 -10.10
C ILE A 8 -12.47 -10.76 -9.22
N ASN A 9 -13.26 -9.85 -9.77
CA ASN A 9 -14.50 -9.38 -9.17
C ASN A 9 -15.62 -10.40 -9.35
N ALA A 10 -16.21 -10.85 -8.24
CA ALA A 10 -17.26 -11.88 -8.25
C ALA A 10 -18.52 -11.48 -9.03
N ASP A 11 -18.86 -10.20 -9.11
CA ASP A 11 -20.03 -9.73 -9.84
C ASP A 11 -19.81 -9.76 -11.35
N ARG A 12 -18.55 -9.63 -11.80
CA ARG A 12 -18.17 -9.70 -13.22
C ARG A 12 -17.77 -11.09 -13.68
N ASP A 13 -17.46 -12.01 -12.77
CA ASP A 13 -17.11 -13.40 -13.07
C ASP A 13 -18.32 -14.27 -13.48
N LYS A 14 -18.85 -14.05 -14.68
CA LYS A 14 -20.02 -14.80 -15.19
C LYS A 14 -19.71 -16.26 -15.49
N ASN A 15 -18.44 -16.58 -15.78
CA ASN A 15 -17.99 -17.91 -16.15
C ASN A 15 -17.43 -18.72 -14.97
N ARG A 16 -17.37 -18.12 -13.76
CA ARG A 16 -16.88 -18.75 -12.52
C ARG A 16 -15.44 -19.24 -12.66
N VAL A 17 -14.58 -18.40 -13.23
CA VAL A 17 -13.15 -18.68 -13.42
C VAL A 17 -12.29 -18.19 -12.25
N ARG A 18 -12.87 -17.52 -11.26
CA ARG A 18 -12.19 -17.20 -10.00
C ARG A 18 -11.73 -18.48 -9.30
N PHE A 19 -10.47 -18.48 -8.88
CA PHE A 19 -9.76 -19.60 -8.28
C PHE A 19 -9.49 -20.79 -9.22
N GLU A 20 -9.70 -20.62 -10.52
CA GLU A 20 -9.44 -21.66 -11.52
C GLU A 20 -8.12 -21.40 -12.26
N GLY A 21 -7.36 -22.46 -12.53
CA GLY A 21 -6.10 -22.39 -13.27
C GLY A 21 -6.28 -22.16 -14.77
N LEU A 22 -5.19 -21.79 -15.46
CA LEU A 22 -5.23 -21.41 -16.89
C LEU A 22 -5.79 -22.54 -17.79
N GLU A 23 -5.52 -23.80 -17.44
CA GLU A 23 -5.96 -24.96 -18.23
C GLU A 23 -7.50 -25.09 -18.31
N LEU A 24 -8.23 -24.51 -17.36
CA LEU A 24 -9.68 -24.60 -17.26
C LEU A 24 -10.41 -23.44 -17.96
N LEU A 25 -9.70 -22.35 -18.29
CA LEU A 25 -10.30 -21.18 -18.92
C LEU A 25 -11.01 -21.52 -20.23
N LYS A 26 -10.34 -22.26 -21.14
CA LYS A 26 -10.95 -22.63 -22.43
C LYS A 26 -12.24 -23.43 -22.25
N ARG A 27 -12.33 -24.24 -21.20
CA ARG A 27 -13.53 -25.03 -20.87
C ARG A 27 -14.67 -24.15 -20.37
N TYR A 28 -14.39 -23.16 -19.52
CA TYR A 28 -15.42 -22.38 -18.86
C TYR A 28 -15.86 -21.14 -19.64
N GLN A 29 -14.97 -20.50 -20.38
CA GLN A 29 -15.26 -19.26 -21.11
C GLN A 29 -14.99 -19.36 -22.63
N GLY A 30 -14.63 -20.55 -23.13
CA GLY A 30 -14.38 -20.76 -24.56
C GLY A 30 -13.05 -20.19 -25.09
N SER A 31 -12.29 -19.49 -24.24
CA SER A 31 -10.98 -18.90 -24.55
C SER A 31 -9.94 -19.29 -23.50
N ALA A 32 -8.70 -19.52 -23.94
CA ALA A 32 -7.57 -19.77 -23.05
C ALA A 32 -6.93 -18.48 -22.52
N ALA A 33 -7.33 -17.31 -23.03
CA ALA A 33 -6.82 -16.02 -22.58
C ALA A 33 -7.48 -15.61 -21.26
N VAL A 34 -6.70 -14.97 -20.39
CA VAL A 34 -7.24 -14.27 -19.21
C VAL A 34 -8.01 -13.04 -19.70
N ASP A 35 -9.22 -12.82 -19.20
CA ASP A 35 -10.04 -11.64 -19.51
C ASP A 35 -9.76 -10.56 -18.45
N PRO A 36 -9.03 -9.48 -18.75
CA PRO A 36 -8.72 -8.46 -17.75
C PRO A 36 -9.95 -7.65 -17.31
N SER A 37 -11.04 -7.64 -18.10
CA SER A 37 -12.24 -6.84 -17.81
C SER A 37 -13.02 -7.30 -16.57
N ILE A 38 -12.74 -8.51 -16.06
CA ILE A 38 -13.35 -8.99 -14.82
C ILE A 38 -12.51 -8.72 -13.57
N TYR A 39 -11.33 -8.10 -13.70
CA TYR A 39 -10.41 -7.86 -12.59
C TYR A 39 -10.56 -6.46 -11.97
N ASP A 40 -10.28 -6.36 -10.67
CA ASP A 40 -10.07 -5.12 -9.92
C ASP A 40 -8.58 -4.97 -9.54
N GLU A 41 -8.03 -3.76 -9.64
CA GLU A 41 -6.73 -3.38 -9.08
C GLU A 41 -6.83 -3.25 -7.54
N VAL A 42 -6.33 -4.25 -6.82
CA VAL A 42 -6.44 -4.32 -5.36
C VAL A 42 -5.17 -3.86 -4.63
N PHE A 43 -4.07 -3.64 -5.35
CA PHE A 43 -2.81 -3.15 -4.81
C PHE A 43 -2.00 -2.43 -5.89
N ASN A 44 -1.30 -1.36 -5.51
CA ASN A 44 -0.46 -0.59 -6.42
C ASN A 44 0.56 0.25 -5.64
N ALA A 45 1.75 -0.31 -5.41
CA ALA A 45 2.82 0.36 -4.66
C ALA A 45 4.21 -0.22 -5.01
N GLU A 46 5.26 0.41 -4.49
CA GLU A 46 6.62 -0.12 -4.59
C GLU A 46 6.82 -1.26 -3.58
N LEU A 47 7.44 -2.35 -4.04
CA LEU A 47 7.90 -3.46 -3.20
C LEU A 47 9.39 -3.70 -3.38
N GLU A 48 10.01 -4.31 -2.37
CA GLU A 48 11.39 -4.81 -2.44
C GLU A 48 11.45 -6.16 -3.16
N GLU A 49 10.42 -7.00 -3.00
CA GLU A 49 10.31 -8.29 -3.66
C GLU A 49 10.08 -8.12 -5.16
N THR A 50 10.87 -8.85 -5.96
CA THR A 50 10.77 -8.80 -7.42
C THR A 50 10.08 -9.99 -8.05
N GLU A 51 10.31 -11.18 -7.48
CA GLU A 51 9.78 -12.43 -8.01
C GLU A 51 8.32 -12.64 -7.56
N PRO A 52 7.42 -13.06 -8.46
CA PRO A 52 6.01 -13.32 -8.11
C PRO A 52 5.85 -14.28 -6.91
N GLU A 53 6.73 -15.27 -6.75
CA GLU A 53 6.73 -16.21 -5.65
C GLU A 53 7.02 -15.55 -4.29
N ASP A 54 7.95 -14.60 -4.24
CA ASP A 54 8.27 -13.86 -3.01
C ASP A 54 7.14 -12.88 -2.66
N ILE A 55 6.55 -12.22 -3.67
CA ILE A 55 5.36 -11.38 -3.51
C ILE A 55 4.20 -12.21 -2.97
N PHE A 56 3.95 -13.39 -3.55
CA PHE A 56 2.92 -14.31 -3.07
C PHE A 56 3.16 -14.72 -1.61
N ARG A 57 4.41 -15.05 -1.25
CA ARG A 57 4.76 -15.40 0.14
C ARG A 57 4.47 -14.23 1.07
N ARG A 58 4.93 -13.03 0.75
CA ARG A 58 4.72 -11.83 1.57
C ARG A 58 3.24 -11.57 1.83
N PHE A 59 2.43 -11.52 0.77
CA PHE A 59 1.01 -11.18 0.91
C PHE A 59 0.17 -12.25 1.60
N ASN A 60 0.66 -13.49 1.69
CA ASN A 60 -0.01 -14.60 2.37
C ASN A 60 0.51 -14.89 3.78
N THR A 61 1.58 -14.23 4.21
CA THR A 61 2.17 -14.43 5.56
C THR A 61 2.09 -13.15 6.39
N GLU A 62 2.74 -12.09 5.91
CA GLU A 62 2.83 -10.79 6.59
C GLU A 62 1.73 -9.84 6.12
N GLY A 63 1.35 -9.92 4.83
CA GLY A 63 0.41 -9.02 4.20
C GLY A 63 1.04 -7.69 3.76
N HIS A 64 0.18 -6.73 3.41
CA HIS A 64 0.57 -5.35 3.17
C HIS A 64 -0.57 -4.42 3.61
N PRO A 65 -0.33 -3.35 4.38
CA PRO A 65 -1.38 -2.45 4.86
C PRO A 65 -2.17 -1.78 3.71
N LEU A 66 -1.52 -1.57 2.57
CA LEU A 66 -2.15 -0.99 1.37
C LEU A 66 -2.92 -2.01 0.50
N HIS A 67 -2.94 -3.29 0.87
CA HIS A 67 -3.67 -4.30 0.13
C HIS A 67 -5.18 -4.23 0.41
N ARG A 68 -5.96 -4.03 -0.64
CA ARG A 68 -7.43 -3.91 -0.57
C ARG A 68 -8.17 -5.23 -0.85
N GLY A 69 -7.44 -6.23 -1.32
CA GLY A 69 -7.96 -7.52 -1.74
C GLY A 69 -7.92 -8.59 -0.65
N HIS A 70 -8.15 -9.83 -1.08
CA HIS A 70 -7.95 -11.02 -0.25
C HIS A 70 -6.54 -11.57 -0.40
N SER A 71 -6.12 -12.49 0.47
CA SER A 71 -4.91 -13.32 0.32
C SER A 71 -4.70 -13.80 -1.12
N LEU A 72 -3.47 -13.71 -1.63
CA LEU A 72 -3.17 -14.09 -3.00
C LEU A 72 -3.46 -15.57 -3.23
N SER A 73 -4.07 -15.88 -4.35
CA SER A 73 -4.60 -17.19 -4.68
C SER A 73 -4.60 -17.45 -6.18
N VAL A 74 -4.94 -18.68 -6.58
CA VAL A 74 -5.13 -19.03 -7.99
C VAL A 74 -6.08 -18.01 -8.64
N SER A 75 -5.80 -17.64 -9.89
CA SER A 75 -6.49 -16.60 -10.66
C SER A 75 -6.08 -15.16 -10.39
N ASP A 76 -5.30 -14.87 -9.37
CA ASP A 76 -4.79 -13.52 -9.16
C ASP A 76 -3.65 -13.22 -10.14
N VAL A 77 -3.51 -11.95 -10.53
CA VAL A 77 -2.44 -11.51 -11.45
C VAL A 77 -1.55 -10.51 -10.74
N VAL A 78 -0.25 -10.75 -10.78
CA VAL A 78 0.80 -9.84 -10.32
C VAL A 78 1.42 -9.19 -11.55
N VAL A 79 1.45 -7.87 -11.60
CA VAL A 79 2.11 -7.10 -12.66
C VAL A 79 3.23 -6.27 -12.07
N ASN A 80 4.40 -6.33 -12.69
CA ASN A 80 5.56 -5.51 -12.36
C ASN A 80 6.38 -5.21 -13.62
N ASP A 81 7.56 -4.60 -13.46
CA ASP A 81 8.44 -4.21 -14.57
C ASP A 81 8.89 -5.42 -15.44
N SER A 82 8.80 -6.65 -14.93
CA SER A 82 9.13 -7.88 -15.65
C SER A 82 7.96 -8.46 -16.46
N GLY A 83 6.74 -7.93 -16.30
CA GLY A 83 5.54 -8.35 -17.02
C GLY A 83 4.37 -8.73 -16.11
N ALA A 84 3.38 -9.43 -16.69
CA ALA A 84 2.19 -9.89 -15.99
C ALA A 84 2.26 -11.41 -15.73
N PHE A 85 1.97 -11.79 -14.49
CA PHE A 85 2.11 -13.16 -14.00
C PHE A 85 0.82 -13.62 -13.34
N PHE A 86 0.20 -14.64 -13.92
CA PHE A 86 -0.97 -15.32 -13.37
C PHE A 86 -0.54 -16.32 -12.28
N CYS A 87 -1.15 -16.24 -11.11
CA CYS A 87 -1.04 -17.25 -10.07
C CYS A 87 -1.84 -18.48 -10.51
N ASP A 88 -1.14 -19.55 -10.91
CA ASP A 88 -1.77 -20.81 -11.31
C ASP A 88 -1.79 -21.81 -10.14
N GLY A 89 -2.36 -22.99 -10.34
CA GLY A 89 -2.38 -24.06 -9.32
C GLY A 89 -0.98 -24.48 -8.86
N VAL A 90 0.05 -24.24 -9.68
CA VAL A 90 1.47 -24.43 -9.32
C VAL A 90 2.30 -23.29 -9.90
N GLY A 91 2.75 -22.40 -9.00
CA GLY A 91 3.63 -21.28 -9.33
C GLY A 91 2.96 -20.23 -10.22
N PHE A 92 3.78 -19.36 -10.81
CA PHE A 92 3.32 -18.29 -11.68
C PHE A 92 3.55 -18.59 -13.17
N LYS A 93 2.65 -18.07 -14.01
CA LYS A 93 2.74 -18.15 -15.47
C LYS A 93 2.70 -16.77 -16.08
N ALA A 94 3.67 -16.44 -16.92
CA ALA A 94 3.62 -15.21 -17.71
C ALA A 94 2.42 -15.24 -18.66
N ILE A 95 1.66 -14.15 -18.70
CA ILE A 95 0.48 -13.98 -19.55
C ILE A 95 0.52 -12.65 -20.29
N ASP A 96 -0.26 -12.53 -21.37
CA ASP A 96 -0.64 -11.24 -21.92
C ASP A 96 -1.83 -10.71 -21.10
N PHE A 97 -1.70 -9.50 -20.54
CA PHE A 97 -2.68 -8.92 -19.64
C PHE A 97 -2.73 -7.40 -19.83
N ASP A 98 -3.78 -6.93 -20.49
CA ASP A 98 -3.98 -5.51 -20.75
C ASP A 98 -4.62 -4.83 -19.53
N GLU A 99 -3.79 -4.19 -18.70
CA GLU A 99 -4.22 -3.44 -17.51
C GLU A 99 -5.26 -2.35 -17.83
N SER A 100 -5.29 -1.82 -19.06
CA SER A 100 -6.24 -0.75 -19.43
C SER A 100 -7.69 -1.22 -19.51
N GLN A 101 -7.91 -2.53 -19.56
CA GLN A 101 -9.24 -3.14 -19.54
C GLN A 101 -9.71 -3.47 -18.12
N THR A 102 -8.83 -3.40 -17.12
CA THR A 102 -9.16 -3.69 -15.72
C THR A 102 -9.95 -2.57 -15.07
N HIS A 103 -10.53 -2.87 -13.90
CA HIS A 103 -11.24 -1.88 -13.10
C HIS A 103 -10.36 -1.38 -11.96
N LYS A 104 -10.47 -0.08 -11.69
CA LYS A 104 -9.79 0.59 -10.59
C LYS A 104 -10.82 1.33 -9.74
N PRO A 105 -10.74 1.29 -8.39
CA PRO A 105 -11.64 2.07 -7.56
C PRO A 105 -11.51 3.57 -7.79
N ASP A 106 -12.63 4.29 -7.84
CA ASP A 106 -12.67 5.74 -8.06
C ASP A 106 -12.24 6.55 -6.82
N ASN A 107 -12.18 5.91 -5.65
CA ASN A 107 -11.88 6.53 -4.37
C ASN A 107 -10.42 6.33 -3.92
N LEU A 108 -9.47 6.27 -4.85
CA LEU A 108 -8.05 6.14 -4.52
C LEU A 108 -7.37 7.51 -4.41
N MET A 109 -6.53 7.65 -3.39
CA MET A 109 -5.74 8.82 -3.11
C MET A 109 -4.26 8.51 -3.32
N ARG A 110 -3.60 9.30 -4.17
CA ARG A 110 -2.15 9.25 -4.36
C ARG A 110 -1.43 9.90 -3.18
N VAL A 111 -0.52 9.16 -2.56
CA VAL A 111 0.22 9.58 -1.35
C VAL A 111 1.71 9.28 -1.50
N VAL A 112 2.52 9.92 -0.65
CA VAL A 112 3.87 9.43 -0.31
C VAL A 112 3.73 8.58 0.95
N TYR A 113 4.08 7.30 0.85
CA TYR A 113 4.01 6.33 1.94
C TYR A 113 5.41 6.02 2.45
N VAL A 114 5.57 5.91 3.77
CA VAL A 114 6.86 5.73 4.42
C VAL A 114 6.76 4.66 5.48
N GLU A 115 7.60 3.63 5.37
CA GLU A 115 7.73 2.56 6.35
C GLU A 115 9.04 2.73 7.15
N PRO A 116 9.10 2.24 8.41
CA PRO A 116 10.34 2.18 9.16
C PRO A 116 11.45 1.52 8.33
N HIS A 117 12.66 2.07 8.41
CA HIS A 117 13.87 1.56 7.75
C HIS A 117 13.83 1.49 6.21
N LYS A 118 12.79 2.04 5.55
CA LYS A 118 12.66 2.06 4.09
C LYS A 118 12.65 3.47 3.53
N ALA A 119 13.09 3.60 2.28
CA ALA A 119 12.93 4.82 1.50
C ALA A 119 11.43 5.05 1.22
N PRO A 120 10.99 6.31 1.05
CA PRO A 120 9.60 6.63 0.78
C PRO A 120 9.23 6.14 -0.63
N TYR A 121 7.95 5.87 -0.86
CA TYR A 121 7.46 5.55 -2.19
C TYR A 121 6.07 6.13 -2.45
N ILE A 122 5.76 6.32 -3.73
CA ILE A 122 4.43 6.73 -4.16
C ILE A 122 3.50 5.52 -4.04
N ALA A 123 2.34 5.70 -3.44
CA ALA A 123 1.33 4.66 -3.38
C ALA A 123 -0.07 5.23 -3.62
N GLU A 124 -1.03 4.33 -3.79
CA GLU A 124 -2.45 4.68 -3.81
C GLU A 124 -3.17 3.96 -2.68
N ILE A 125 -3.79 4.76 -1.82
CA ILE A 125 -4.57 4.26 -0.68
C ILE A 125 -6.04 4.54 -0.92
N GLU A 126 -6.89 3.74 -0.29
CA GLU A 126 -8.33 3.97 -0.32
C GLU A 126 -8.68 5.19 0.53
N HIS A 127 -9.36 6.18 -0.07
CA HIS A 127 -9.84 7.38 0.59
C HIS A 127 -11.14 7.07 1.34
N SER A 128 -10.97 6.36 2.45
CA SER A 128 -11.98 6.06 3.45
C SER A 128 -11.27 5.95 4.80
N LEU A 129 -11.96 6.28 5.90
CA LEU A 129 -11.37 6.17 7.25
C LEU A 129 -10.80 4.76 7.50
N GLN A 130 -11.50 3.72 7.03
CA GLN A 130 -11.02 2.34 7.15
C GLN A 130 -9.74 2.11 6.34
N GLY A 131 -9.66 2.66 5.13
CA GLY A 131 -8.47 2.60 4.28
C GLY A 131 -7.26 3.29 4.90
N GLU A 132 -7.47 4.48 5.45
CA GLU A 132 -6.44 5.30 6.11
C GLU A 132 -5.94 4.65 7.41
N GLN A 133 -6.86 4.16 8.25
CA GLN A 133 -6.50 3.43 9.47
C GLN A 133 -5.75 2.13 9.18
N ARG A 134 -6.16 1.40 8.14
CA ARG A 134 -5.42 0.21 7.67
C ARG A 134 -4.01 0.60 7.20
N ALA A 135 -3.87 1.72 6.50
CA ALA A 135 -2.59 2.21 5.99
C ALA A 135 -1.58 2.51 7.10
N VAL A 136 -2.02 3.07 8.24
CA VAL A 136 -1.15 3.35 9.40
C VAL A 136 -1.15 2.25 10.46
N LYS A 137 -1.93 1.18 10.25
CA LYS A 137 -2.11 0.04 11.18
C LYS A 137 -2.72 0.44 12.54
N GLY A 138 -3.65 1.40 12.57
CA GLY A 138 -4.32 1.83 13.80
C GLY A 138 -5.20 3.06 13.63
N LEU A 139 -5.58 3.69 14.74
CA LEU A 139 -6.30 4.97 14.72
C LEU A 139 -5.39 6.04 14.12
N ILE A 140 -5.96 6.98 13.36
CA ILE A 140 -5.18 8.02 12.71
C ILE A 140 -5.01 9.24 13.62
N GLU A 141 -3.82 9.82 13.59
CA GLU A 141 -3.58 11.21 14.00
C GLU A 141 -3.12 12.04 12.80
N LEU A 142 -3.37 13.35 12.85
CA LEU A 142 -3.01 14.30 11.81
C LEU A 142 -1.90 15.22 12.34
N ILE A 143 -0.81 15.34 11.59
CA ILE A 143 0.27 16.28 11.86
C ILE A 143 0.36 17.24 10.68
N ASP A 144 0.12 18.53 10.93
CA ASP A 144 0.17 19.59 9.93
C ASP A 144 1.62 19.88 9.51
N ASN A 145 1.88 19.94 8.20
CA ASN A 145 3.16 20.36 7.65
C ASN A 145 3.26 21.89 7.43
N GLU A 146 2.20 22.64 7.76
CA GLU A 146 2.05 24.09 7.62
C GLU A 146 2.12 24.57 6.15
N ASP A 147 1.78 23.69 5.20
CA ASP A 147 1.89 23.93 3.76
C ASP A 147 0.67 23.44 2.96
N GLY A 148 -0.43 23.11 3.64
CA GLY A 148 -1.62 22.52 3.01
C GLY A 148 -1.52 21.02 2.76
N THR A 149 -0.62 20.34 3.48
CA THR A 149 -0.53 18.87 3.51
C THR A 149 -0.43 18.36 4.96
N PHE A 150 -0.83 17.11 5.16
CA PHE A 150 -0.78 16.43 6.45
C PHE A 150 0.07 15.16 6.37
N ILE A 151 0.77 14.87 7.45
CA ILE A 151 1.21 13.51 7.76
C ILE A 151 0.10 12.82 8.52
N ILE A 152 -0.32 11.66 8.04
CA ILE A 152 -1.25 10.77 8.72
C ILE A 152 -0.46 9.60 9.28
N ALA A 153 -0.47 9.47 10.60
CA ALA A 153 0.25 8.45 11.34
C ALA A 153 -0.70 7.71 12.30
N ASN A 154 -0.19 6.70 12.99
CA ASN A 154 -0.97 5.98 13.99
C ASN A 154 -0.86 6.65 15.36
N GLU A 155 -2.01 7.10 15.89
CA GLU A 155 -2.15 7.83 17.16
C GLU A 155 -1.53 7.08 18.35
N GLU A 156 -1.57 5.75 18.34
CA GLU A 156 -1.10 4.90 19.44
C GLU A 156 0.27 4.29 19.16
N ALA A 157 0.91 4.59 18.02
CA ALA A 157 2.07 3.86 17.50
C ALA A 157 3.19 3.66 18.54
N LYS A 158 3.58 4.73 19.23
CA LYS A 158 4.62 4.68 20.27
C LYS A 158 4.16 3.88 21.50
N LEU A 159 2.90 4.05 21.90
CA LEU A 159 2.31 3.37 23.06
C LEU A 159 2.23 1.86 22.88
N ILE A 160 2.01 1.40 21.64
CA ILE A 160 1.97 -0.02 21.29
C ILE A 160 3.33 -0.58 20.84
N GLY A 161 4.40 0.22 20.94
CA GLY A 161 5.77 -0.21 20.68
C GLY A 161 6.10 -0.42 19.20
N MET A 162 5.50 0.35 18.28
CA MET A 162 5.92 0.36 16.88
C MET A 162 7.34 0.93 16.73
N GLU A 163 8.07 0.44 15.73
CA GLU A 163 9.42 0.90 15.40
C GLU A 163 9.42 2.39 15.01
N GLY A 164 10.49 3.11 15.38
CA GLY A 164 10.67 4.50 14.98
C GLY A 164 10.88 4.62 13.46
N ASN A 165 10.24 5.60 12.83
CA ASN A 165 10.25 5.76 11.38
C ASN A 165 11.01 7.00 10.92
N ARG A 166 10.58 8.19 11.36
CA ARG A 166 11.21 9.48 10.98
C ARG A 166 11.16 10.47 12.13
N ARG A 167 12.17 11.33 12.19
CA ARG A 167 12.15 12.52 13.05
C ARG A 167 11.44 13.67 12.34
N ILE A 168 10.64 14.42 13.09
CA ILE A 168 9.93 15.61 12.61
C ILE A 168 10.15 16.78 13.58
N ALA A 169 9.64 17.97 13.21
CA ALA A 169 9.80 19.20 14.00
C ALA A 169 11.26 19.45 14.39
N ASP A 170 12.16 19.42 13.40
CA ASP A 170 13.61 19.58 13.57
C ASP A 170 14.25 18.61 14.61
N GLY A 171 13.68 17.41 14.74
CA GLY A 171 14.16 16.38 15.67
C GLY A 171 13.51 16.42 17.05
N ALA A 172 12.51 17.29 17.26
CA ALA A 172 11.82 17.40 18.55
C ALA A 172 10.75 16.32 18.78
N ALA A 173 10.34 15.60 17.73
CA ALA A 173 9.37 14.50 17.84
C ALA A 173 9.69 13.37 16.85
N ILE A 174 9.24 12.17 17.17
CA ILE A 174 9.40 10.96 16.36
C ILE A 174 8.03 10.52 15.85
N ILE A 175 7.97 10.02 14.61
CA ILE A 175 6.85 9.20 14.13
C ILE A 175 7.25 7.74 14.29
N ALA A 176 6.37 6.92 14.87
CA ALA A 176 6.53 5.48 14.95
C ALA A 176 5.54 4.76 14.01
N GLY A 177 5.94 3.61 13.48
CA GLY A 177 5.13 2.85 12.52
C GLY A 177 5.04 3.51 11.14
N PRO A 178 4.32 2.90 10.19
CA PRO A 178 4.13 3.46 8.87
C PRO A 178 3.25 4.71 8.90
N PHE A 179 3.53 5.66 8.02
CA PHE A 179 2.73 6.87 7.84
C PHE A 179 2.60 7.20 6.35
N PHE A 180 1.70 8.12 6.03
CA PHE A 180 1.60 8.67 4.68
C PHE A 180 1.37 10.18 4.69
N VAL A 181 1.72 10.83 3.59
CA VAL A 181 1.46 12.25 3.36
C VAL A 181 0.30 12.41 2.38
N CYS A 182 -0.67 13.25 2.72
CA CYS A 182 -1.80 13.62 1.86
C CYS A 182 -2.00 15.13 1.83
N GLY A 183 -2.74 15.63 0.84
CA GLY A 183 -3.07 17.05 0.75
C GLY A 183 -4.33 17.40 1.54
N ASP A 184 -4.41 18.65 1.98
CA ASP A 184 -5.59 19.22 2.62
C ASP A 184 -6.66 19.60 1.58
N ALA A 185 -7.91 19.24 1.87
CA ALA A 185 -9.11 19.66 1.13
C ALA A 185 -10.19 20.24 2.08
N GLY A 186 -9.81 20.72 3.26
CA GLY A 186 -10.67 21.36 4.26
C GLY A 186 -11.24 20.35 5.25
N GLU A 187 -12.40 19.77 4.94
CA GLU A 187 -13.06 18.78 5.82
C GLU A 187 -12.63 17.33 5.51
N THR A 188 -11.77 17.14 4.52
CA THR A 188 -11.32 15.83 4.01
C THR A 188 -9.92 15.93 3.41
N PHE A 189 -9.36 14.81 2.96
CA PHE A 189 -8.07 14.75 2.31
C PHE A 189 -8.19 14.75 0.78
N ARG A 190 -7.07 15.03 0.12
CA ARG A 190 -6.91 14.87 -1.31
C ARG A 190 -5.57 14.21 -1.63
N GLY A 191 -5.49 13.68 -2.85
CA GLY A 191 -4.22 13.21 -3.39
C GLY A 191 -3.19 14.34 -3.52
N LEU A 192 -1.92 13.96 -3.44
CA LEU A 192 -0.81 14.87 -3.61
C LEU A 192 -0.65 15.30 -5.08
N THR A 193 -0.31 16.56 -5.29
CA THR A 193 0.16 17.06 -6.59
C THR A 193 1.56 16.51 -6.91
N ASP A 194 2.02 16.70 -8.14
CA ASP A 194 3.37 16.25 -8.51
C ASP A 194 4.46 17.00 -7.73
N GLU A 195 4.29 18.30 -7.49
CA GLU A 195 5.22 19.10 -6.70
C GLU A 195 5.29 18.63 -5.24
N GLU A 196 4.14 18.30 -4.64
CA GLU A 196 4.08 17.79 -3.28
C GLU A 196 4.71 16.39 -3.19
N VAL A 197 4.47 15.53 -4.17
CA VAL A 197 5.14 14.22 -4.24
C VAL A 197 6.66 14.38 -4.31
N VAL A 198 7.17 15.24 -5.21
CA VAL A 198 8.62 15.48 -5.30
C VAL A 198 9.18 15.98 -3.97
N LYS A 199 8.49 16.94 -3.33
CA LYS A 199 8.90 17.49 -2.03
C LYS A 199 9.00 16.41 -0.95
N TYR A 200 7.99 15.55 -0.82
CA TYR A 200 7.93 14.57 0.27
C TYR A 200 8.76 13.31 0.01
N MET A 201 8.96 12.94 -1.25
CA MET A 201 9.93 11.92 -1.63
C MET A 201 11.36 12.37 -1.28
N ASP A 202 11.71 13.64 -1.50
CA ASP A 202 13.01 14.21 -1.13
C ASP A 202 13.16 14.34 0.39
N ARG A 203 12.16 14.91 1.07
CA ARG A 203 12.16 15.12 2.53
C ARG A 203 12.42 13.83 3.31
N PHE A 204 11.81 12.73 2.91
CA PHE A 204 11.89 11.46 3.65
C PHE A 204 12.84 10.44 3.01
N HIS A 205 13.60 10.84 1.98
CA HIS A 205 14.42 9.96 1.14
C HIS A 205 15.28 8.98 1.95
N GLU A 206 16.05 9.51 2.90
CA GLU A 206 16.92 8.69 3.75
C GLU A 206 16.12 8.00 4.86
N PRO A 207 16.19 6.67 4.96
CA PRO A 207 15.75 5.95 6.15
C PRO A 207 16.54 6.41 7.38
N GLU A 208 15.84 6.59 8.50
CA GLU A 208 16.47 6.91 9.77
C GLU A 208 16.57 5.67 10.66
N ASP A 209 17.67 5.57 11.40
CA ASP A 209 17.80 4.63 12.52
C ASP A 209 17.37 5.35 13.80
N ILE A 210 16.32 4.84 14.44
CA ILE A 210 15.70 5.39 15.65
C ILE A 210 15.53 4.23 16.61
N SER A 211 16.27 4.26 17.72
CA SER A 211 16.26 3.17 18.69
C SER A 211 14.93 3.09 19.46
N PRO A 212 14.54 1.90 19.98
CA PRO A 212 13.40 1.78 20.87
C PRO A 212 13.47 2.74 22.08
N GLU A 213 14.66 2.97 22.64
CA GLU A 213 14.86 3.89 23.75
C GLU A 213 14.55 5.35 23.38
N GLU A 214 14.83 5.76 22.14
CA GLU A 214 14.46 7.09 21.64
C GLU A 214 12.96 7.23 21.46
N VAL A 215 12.30 6.20 20.90
CA VAL A 215 10.83 6.15 20.76
C VAL A 215 10.15 6.24 22.14
N GLU A 216 10.64 5.47 23.11
CA GLU A 216 10.15 5.50 24.49
C GLU A 216 10.40 6.87 25.15
N ALA A 217 11.55 7.49 24.94
CA ALA A 217 11.88 8.79 25.50
C ALA A 217 11.05 9.96 24.93
N ASP A 218 10.47 9.75 23.74
CA ASP A 218 9.52 10.64 23.06
C ASP A 218 8.05 10.31 23.37
N THR A 219 7.81 9.29 24.21
CA THR A 219 6.46 8.90 24.66
C THR A 219 6.05 9.68 25.92
N GLY A 220 4.83 10.22 25.94
CA GLY A 220 4.24 10.87 27.11
C GLY A 220 4.50 12.39 27.22
N PHE A 221 4.20 12.97 28.39
CA PHE A 221 4.42 14.40 28.66
C PHE A 221 5.48 14.60 29.73
N ARG A 222 6.49 15.46 29.46
CA ARG A 222 7.49 15.86 30.47
C ARG A 222 6.93 16.97 31.34
N ILE A 223 6.69 16.68 32.61
CA ILE A 223 6.34 17.70 33.61
C ILE A 223 7.62 18.33 34.12
N TYR A 224 7.87 19.57 33.73
CA TYR A 224 8.93 20.39 34.32
C TYR A 224 8.40 21.05 35.59
N PHE A 225 9.01 20.73 36.74
CA PHE A 225 8.79 21.50 37.95
C PHE A 225 9.68 22.74 37.92
N MET A 226 9.07 23.92 38.02
CA MET A 226 9.73 25.21 38.19
C MET A 226 10.09 25.46 39.65
#